data_AF-A0A0D2CFG7-F1
#
_entry.id   AF-A0A0D2CFG7-F1
#
_cell.length_a   1.000
_cell.length_b   1.000
_cell.length_c   1.000
_cell.angle_alpha   90.00
_cell.angle_beta   90.00
_cell.angle_gamma   90.00
#
_symmetry.space_group_name_H-M   'P 1'
#
loop_
_entity.id
_entity.type
_entity.pdbx_description
1 polymer ?
#
loop_
_entity_poly.entity_id
_entity_poly.type
_entity_poly.pdbx_seq_one_letter_code
_entity_poly.pdbx_strand_id
1 'polypeptide(L)'
;MSRTHSSPLPSMGLLLLFSLLTMSTALSLPMESHFLATRQTNTSDPLCLQYSTIANLSVVGSNATYRSAYLEASPEGSDPARAPLDAAMLELPNFQFNKTINDECGNLTTVAFDGAATNFTNGTVLQFKIGAVNSAVQLGGSLLGIGLIMGLVSLGLLV
;
A
#
# COMPACT_ATOMS: atom_id res chain seq x y z
N MET A 1 65.08 34.94 -21.29
CA MET A 1 64.13 34.59 -20.22
C MET A 1 62.72 34.66 -20.80
N SER A 2 62.13 33.52 -21.15
CA SER A 2 60.79 33.44 -21.77
C SER A 2 59.81 32.87 -20.74
N ARG A 3 58.76 33.62 -20.42
CA ARG A 3 57.70 33.20 -19.49
C ARG A 3 56.66 32.39 -20.25
N THR A 4 56.51 31.11 -19.91
CA THR A 4 55.41 30.27 -20.40
C THR A 4 54.16 30.51 -19.57
N HIS A 5 53.10 30.90 -20.27
CA HIS A 5 51.72 30.99 -19.80
C HIS A 5 51.19 29.56 -19.55
N SER A 6 50.63 29.28 -18.38
CA SER A 6 49.99 27.99 -18.08
C SER A 6 48.55 28.25 -17.65
N SER A 7 47.60 27.80 -18.47
CA SER A 7 46.16 27.96 -18.24
C SER A 7 45.59 26.72 -17.51
N PRO A 8 44.69 26.88 -16.50
CA PRO A 8 44.04 25.77 -15.83
C PRO A 8 42.67 25.48 -16.47
N LEU A 9 42.61 24.57 -17.44
CA LEU A 9 41.34 24.12 -18.05
C LEU A 9 40.90 22.65 -17.85
N PRO A 10 41.61 21.72 -17.17
CA PRO A 10 41.12 20.34 -17.11
C PRO A 10 40.02 20.07 -16.06
N SER A 11 39.71 21.03 -15.16
CA SER A 11 38.82 20.78 -14.01
C SER A 11 37.32 20.81 -14.35
N MET A 12 36.88 21.71 -15.25
CA MET A 12 35.45 21.85 -15.58
C MET A 12 34.90 20.68 -16.42
N GLY A 13 35.71 20.08 -17.28
CA GLY A 13 35.29 18.94 -18.10
C GLY A 13 35.05 17.67 -17.27
N LEU A 14 35.83 17.49 -16.19
CA LEU A 14 35.71 16.34 -15.30
C LEU A 14 34.42 16.38 -14.47
N LEU A 15 34.00 17.57 -14.03
CA LEU A 15 32.74 17.79 -13.30
C LEU A 15 31.51 17.53 -14.19
N LEU A 16 31.59 17.90 -15.47
CA LEU A 16 30.50 17.71 -16.43
C LEU A 16 30.29 16.22 -16.77
N LEU A 17 31.38 15.44 -16.85
CA LEU A 17 31.32 13.99 -17.03
C LEU A 17 30.75 13.26 -15.80
N PHE A 18 31.03 13.74 -14.58
CA PHE A 18 30.48 13.17 -13.34
C PHE A 18 28.96 13.39 -13.23
N SER A 19 28.45 14.54 -13.69
CA SER A 19 27.01 14.86 -13.67
C SER A 19 26.18 14.00 -14.65
N LEU A 20 26.79 13.53 -15.74
CA LEU A 20 26.12 12.64 -16.71
C LEU A 20 26.04 11.19 -16.23
N LEU A 21 26.96 10.75 -15.37
CA LEU A 21 26.97 9.38 -14.84
C LEU A 21 25.84 9.11 -13.82
N THR A 22 25.27 10.14 -13.17
CA THR A 22 24.25 9.95 -12.13
C THR A 22 22.84 9.69 -12.67
N MET A 23 22.60 9.81 -13.98
CA MET A 23 21.27 9.59 -14.59
C MET A 23 20.99 8.12 -14.96
N SER A 24 21.97 7.21 -14.86
CA SER A 24 21.87 5.85 -15.45
C SER A 24 21.51 4.72 -14.48
N THR A 25 21.11 5.01 -13.23
CA THR A 25 20.61 3.97 -12.30
C THR A 25 19.11 4.06 -12.10
N ALA A 26 18.34 4.03 -13.19
CA ALA A 26 16.93 3.60 -13.16
C ALA A 26 16.88 2.14 -13.61
N LEU A 27 17.56 1.26 -12.88
CA LEU A 27 17.59 -0.17 -13.15
C LEU A 27 16.31 -0.79 -12.58
N SER A 28 15.33 -0.95 -13.47
CA SER A 28 14.26 -1.96 -13.45
C SER A 28 13.94 -2.55 -12.06
N LEU A 29 12.99 -1.96 -11.36
CA LEU A 29 12.23 -2.69 -10.36
C LEU A 29 11.54 -3.86 -11.06
N PRO A 30 11.61 -5.10 -10.54
CA PRO A 30 10.72 -6.15 -11.01
C PRO A 30 9.30 -5.65 -10.72
N MET A 31 8.59 -5.28 -11.78
CA MET A 31 7.15 -5.11 -11.73
C MET A 31 6.60 -6.52 -11.48
N GLU A 32 6.50 -6.90 -10.21
CA GLU A 32 5.58 -7.95 -9.81
C GLU A 32 4.21 -7.44 -10.25
N SER A 33 3.80 -7.87 -11.43
CA SER A 33 2.41 -7.86 -11.83
C SER A 33 1.71 -8.70 -10.78
N HIS A 34 1.19 -8.05 -9.73
CA HIS A 34 0.13 -8.60 -8.92
C HIS A 34 -0.99 -8.88 -9.90
N PHE A 35 -1.00 -10.11 -10.42
CA PHE A 35 -2.09 -10.64 -11.19
C PHE A 35 -3.24 -10.60 -10.19
N LEU A 36 -4.08 -9.57 -10.29
CA LEU A 36 -5.42 -9.60 -9.74
C LEU A 36 -6.11 -10.72 -10.52
N ALA A 37 -5.84 -11.96 -10.12
CA ALA A 37 -6.68 -13.07 -10.44
C ALA A 37 -8.02 -12.69 -9.86
N THR A 38 -8.90 -12.13 -10.70
CA THR A 38 -10.29 -11.97 -10.37
C THR A 38 -10.74 -13.39 -10.09
N ARG A 39 -10.89 -13.74 -8.81
CA ARG A 39 -11.62 -14.92 -8.39
C ARG A 39 -13.08 -14.62 -8.73
N GLN A 40 -13.41 -14.59 -10.02
CA GLN A 40 -14.77 -14.81 -10.47
C GLN A 40 -15.01 -16.30 -10.20
N THR A 41 -15.43 -16.59 -8.97
CA THR A 41 -16.13 -17.84 -8.69
C THR A 41 -17.40 -17.80 -9.52
N ASN A 42 -17.29 -18.35 -10.73
CA ASN A 42 -18.43 -18.76 -11.54
C ASN A 42 -19.36 -19.57 -10.62
N THR A 43 -20.67 -19.31 -10.72
CA THR A 43 -21.79 -19.90 -9.95
C THR A 43 -22.02 -19.40 -8.52
N SER A 44 -22.24 -18.10 -8.34
CA SER A 44 -22.97 -17.57 -7.18
C SER A 44 -23.97 -16.51 -7.64
N ASP A 45 -25.23 -16.67 -7.27
CA ASP A 45 -26.28 -15.65 -7.40
C ASP A 45 -25.71 -14.26 -6.99
N PRO A 46 -25.86 -13.21 -7.82
CA PRO A 46 -25.37 -11.87 -7.51
C PRO A 46 -25.79 -11.37 -6.12
N LEU A 47 -26.97 -11.78 -5.65
CA LEU A 47 -27.47 -11.45 -4.32
C LEU A 47 -26.60 -12.07 -3.21
N CYS A 48 -26.27 -13.37 -3.33
CA CYS A 48 -25.39 -14.05 -2.37
C CYS A 48 -23.96 -13.50 -2.39
N LEU A 49 -23.46 -13.13 -3.57
CA LEU A 49 -22.14 -12.50 -3.69
C LEU A 49 -22.12 -11.15 -2.98
N GLN A 50 -23.16 -10.32 -3.17
CA GLN A 50 -23.31 -9.04 -2.49
C GLN A 50 -23.39 -9.25 -0.97
N TYR A 51 -24.22 -10.17 -0.49
CA TYR A 51 -24.32 -10.48 0.94
C TYR A 51 -22.97 -10.93 1.51
N SER A 52 -22.25 -11.83 0.84
CA SER A 52 -20.92 -12.26 1.27
C SER A 52 -19.94 -11.09 1.43
N THR A 53 -19.99 -10.12 0.50
CA THR A 53 -19.10 -8.96 0.48
C THR A 53 -19.42 -8.03 1.65
N ILE A 54 -20.71 -7.69 1.82
CA ILE A 54 -21.20 -6.85 2.91
C ILE A 54 -20.90 -7.49 4.27
N ALA A 55 -21.11 -8.81 4.40
CA ALA A 55 -20.82 -9.56 5.61
C ALA A 55 -19.33 -9.48 5.97
N ASN A 56 -18.44 -9.77 5.03
CA ASN A 56 -16.99 -9.71 5.27
C ASN A 56 -16.51 -8.30 5.64
N LEU A 57 -16.94 -7.27 4.89
CA LEU A 57 -16.59 -5.88 5.17
C LEU A 57 -17.12 -5.43 6.55
N SER A 58 -18.33 -5.83 6.90
CA SER A 58 -18.94 -5.47 8.19
C SER A 58 -18.26 -6.14 9.38
N VAL A 59 -17.89 -7.42 9.26
CA VAL A 59 -17.15 -8.14 10.32
C VAL A 59 -15.80 -7.47 10.56
N VAL A 60 -15.09 -7.12 9.49
CA VAL A 60 -13.82 -6.40 9.60
C VAL A 60 -14.01 -4.98 10.12
N GLY A 61 -15.06 -4.28 9.68
CA GLY A 61 -15.37 -2.92 10.09
C GLY A 61 -15.80 -2.79 11.55
N SER A 62 -16.52 -3.77 12.09
CA SER A 62 -17.06 -3.76 13.45
C SER A 62 -16.07 -4.24 14.51
N ASN A 63 -14.98 -4.92 14.11
CA ASN A 63 -13.90 -5.31 15.00
C ASN A 63 -12.74 -4.30 14.93
N ALA A 64 -12.43 -3.62 16.04
CA ALA A 64 -11.40 -2.60 16.08
C ALA A 64 -10.01 -3.09 15.62
N THR A 65 -9.67 -4.35 15.91
CA THR A 65 -8.37 -4.96 15.55
C THR A 65 -8.28 -5.25 14.06
N TYR A 66 -9.34 -5.83 13.48
CA TYR A 66 -9.36 -6.10 12.04
C TYR A 66 -9.45 -4.80 11.25
N ARG A 67 -10.23 -3.85 11.74
CA ARG A 67 -10.35 -2.52 11.15
C ARG A 67 -9.01 -1.81 11.12
N SER A 68 -8.29 -1.72 12.23
CA SER A 68 -6.98 -1.04 12.26
C SER A 68 -5.99 -1.71 11.31
N ALA A 69 -5.92 -3.05 11.32
CA ALA A 69 -5.05 -3.80 10.43
C ALA A 69 -5.41 -3.57 8.94
N TYR A 70 -6.70 -3.50 8.60
CA TYR A 70 -7.14 -3.21 7.24
C TYR A 70 -6.78 -1.78 6.80
N LEU A 71 -6.99 -0.80 7.67
CA LEU A 71 -6.67 0.60 7.37
C LEU A 71 -5.17 0.82 7.21
N GLU A 72 -4.36 0.18 8.04
CA GLU A 72 -2.90 0.21 7.92
C GLU A 72 -2.40 -0.51 6.66
N ALA A 73 -3.04 -1.64 6.30
CA ALA A 73 -2.65 -2.42 5.13
C ALA A 73 -3.18 -1.85 3.80
N SER A 74 -4.07 -0.87 3.83
CA SER A 74 -4.70 -0.32 2.63
C SER A 74 -3.74 0.57 1.83
N PRO A 75 -3.55 0.33 0.51
CA PRO A 75 -2.69 1.15 -0.33
C PRO A 75 -3.24 2.55 -0.59
N GLU A 76 -4.57 2.72 -0.51
CA GLU A 76 -5.25 3.99 -0.75
C GLU A 76 -5.21 4.92 0.48
N GLY A 77 -4.70 4.44 1.61
CA GLY A 77 -4.71 5.14 2.89
C GLY A 77 -6.02 4.98 3.68
N SER A 78 -6.02 5.48 4.91
CA SER A 78 -7.09 5.21 5.87
C SER A 78 -8.44 5.80 5.46
N ASP A 79 -8.49 7.03 4.96
CA ASP A 79 -9.76 7.71 4.69
C ASP A 79 -10.61 7.03 3.61
N PRO A 80 -10.09 6.71 2.40
CA PRO A 80 -10.87 6.00 1.39
C PRO A 80 -11.18 4.55 1.81
N ALA A 81 -10.31 3.93 2.63
CA ALA A 81 -10.51 2.57 3.11
C ALA A 81 -11.62 2.46 4.18
N ARG A 82 -11.94 3.54 4.91
CA ARG A 82 -13.01 3.55 5.94
C ARG A 82 -14.40 3.52 5.35
N ALA A 83 -14.63 4.27 4.27
CA ALA A 83 -15.95 4.41 3.65
C ALA A 83 -16.65 3.08 3.33
N PRO A 84 -16.01 2.09 2.67
CA PRO A 84 -16.67 0.81 2.38
C PRO A 84 -16.99 -0.02 3.63
N LEU A 85 -16.16 0.07 4.68
CA LEU A 85 -16.43 -0.63 5.95
C LEU A 85 -17.65 -0.03 6.64
N ASP A 86 -17.74 1.30 6.69
CA ASP A 86 -18.83 2.01 7.36
C ASP A 86 -20.16 1.83 6.61
N ALA A 87 -20.12 1.86 5.28
CA ALA A 87 -21.28 1.57 4.44
C ALA A 87 -21.77 0.12 4.61
N ALA A 88 -20.86 -0.86 4.60
CA ALA A 88 -21.23 -2.26 4.77
C ALA A 88 -21.90 -2.52 6.12
N MET A 89 -21.36 -1.95 7.21
CA MET A 89 -21.95 -2.10 8.55
C MET A 89 -23.39 -1.58 8.63
N LEU A 90 -23.68 -0.48 7.92
CA LEU A 90 -25.03 0.07 7.84
C LEU A 90 -25.96 -0.81 7.01
N GLU A 91 -25.43 -1.48 5.98
CA GLU A 91 -26.21 -2.28 5.05
C GLU A 91 -26.46 -3.72 5.54
N LEU A 92 -25.57 -4.27 6.37
CA LEU A 92 -25.62 -5.66 6.85
C LEU A 92 -26.97 -6.09 7.44
N PRO A 93 -27.67 -5.29 8.27
CA PRO A 93 -28.96 -5.70 8.85
C PRO A 93 -30.02 -6.03 7.78
N ASN A 94 -29.95 -5.42 6.60
CA ASN A 94 -30.88 -5.68 5.49
C ASN A 94 -30.72 -7.09 4.90
N PHE A 95 -29.55 -7.69 5.07
CA PHE A 95 -29.24 -9.04 4.60
C PHE A 95 -29.29 -10.06 5.73
N GLN A 96 -28.63 -9.75 6.86
CA GLN A 96 -28.49 -10.67 8.00
C GLN A 96 -29.84 -11.10 8.59
N PHE A 97 -30.83 -10.20 8.64
CA PHE A 97 -32.15 -10.51 9.20
C PHE A 97 -33.19 -10.88 8.14
N ASN A 98 -32.82 -10.88 6.85
CA ASN A 98 -33.75 -11.22 5.79
C ASN A 98 -33.84 -12.74 5.64
N LYS A 99 -34.98 -13.31 6.04
CA LYS A 99 -35.20 -14.76 6.00
C LYS A 99 -35.08 -15.32 4.59
N THR A 100 -35.64 -14.66 3.58
CA THR A 100 -35.60 -15.12 2.19
C THR A 100 -34.16 -15.21 1.68
N ILE A 101 -33.35 -14.19 1.96
CA ILE A 101 -31.94 -14.15 1.56
C ILE A 101 -31.13 -15.24 2.30
N ASN A 102 -31.37 -15.42 3.60
CA ASN A 102 -30.68 -16.46 4.36
C ASN A 102 -31.11 -17.89 3.96
N ASP A 103 -32.36 -18.08 3.53
CA ASP A 103 -32.83 -19.36 3.02
C ASP A 103 -32.16 -19.71 1.66
N GLU A 104 -31.85 -18.70 0.84
CA GLU A 104 -31.20 -18.86 -0.47
C GLU A 104 -29.66 -18.95 -0.39
N CYS A 105 -29.04 -18.06 0.39
CA CYS A 105 -27.58 -17.91 0.46
C CYS A 105 -26.95 -18.54 1.71
N GLY A 106 -27.75 -18.92 2.70
CA GLY A 106 -27.28 -19.25 4.04
C GLY A 106 -26.94 -18.02 4.89
N ASN A 107 -26.54 -18.26 6.15
CA ASN A 107 -26.08 -17.21 7.05
C ASN A 107 -24.60 -16.86 6.77
N LEU A 108 -24.39 -16.03 5.75
CA LEU A 108 -23.05 -15.61 5.33
C LEU A 108 -22.35 -14.71 6.35
N THR A 109 -23.09 -14.12 7.29
CA THR A 109 -22.50 -13.37 8.40
C THR A 109 -21.69 -14.29 9.31
N THR A 110 -22.18 -15.49 9.61
CA THR A 110 -21.45 -16.49 10.42
C THR A 110 -20.17 -16.93 9.71
N VAL A 111 -20.27 -17.21 8.41
CA VAL A 111 -19.11 -17.58 7.58
C VAL A 111 -18.06 -16.45 7.54
N ALA A 112 -18.51 -15.19 7.48
CA ALA A 112 -17.62 -14.04 7.50
C ALA A 112 -16.88 -13.89 8.83
N PHE A 113 -17.52 -14.19 9.97
CA PHE A 113 -16.85 -14.18 11.28
C PHE A 113 -15.72 -15.22 11.36
N ASP A 114 -16.00 -16.46 10.99
CA ASP A 114 -15.01 -17.55 11.02
C ASP A 114 -13.89 -17.32 10.00
N GLY A 115 -14.26 -16.84 8.81
CA GLY A 115 -13.33 -16.47 7.76
C GLY A 115 -12.39 -15.34 8.18
N ALA A 116 -12.92 -14.28 8.80
CA ALA A 116 -12.11 -13.17 9.29
C ALA A 116 -11.11 -13.61 10.35
N ALA A 117 -11.52 -14.44 11.32
CA ALA A 117 -10.62 -14.97 12.34
C ALA A 117 -9.49 -15.83 11.74
N THR A 118 -9.85 -16.70 10.80
CA THR A 118 -8.88 -17.58 10.12
C THR A 118 -7.90 -16.78 9.26
N ASN A 119 -8.40 -15.84 8.47
CA ASN A 119 -7.58 -14.99 7.61
C ASN A 119 -6.62 -14.12 8.44
N PHE A 120 -7.13 -13.51 9.52
CA PHE A 120 -6.31 -12.68 10.39
C PHE A 120 -5.18 -13.49 11.05
N THR A 121 -5.46 -14.73 11.46
CA THR A 121 -4.45 -15.66 11.98
C THR A 121 -3.39 -16.01 10.93
N ASN A 122 -3.78 -16.06 9.65
CA ASN A 122 -2.88 -16.27 8.52
C ASN A 122 -2.16 -14.98 8.06
N GLY A 123 -2.30 -13.87 8.78
CA GLY A 123 -1.66 -12.59 8.47
C GLY A 123 -2.32 -11.80 7.34
N THR A 124 -3.58 -12.09 7.03
CA THR A 124 -4.36 -11.37 6.02
C THR A 124 -5.63 -10.76 6.59
N VAL A 125 -6.03 -9.61 6.06
CA VAL A 125 -7.29 -8.95 6.38
C VAL A 125 -7.99 -8.58 5.08
N LEU A 126 -9.16 -9.17 4.85
CA LEU A 126 -9.82 -9.17 3.54
C LEU A 126 -8.85 -9.63 2.44
N GLN A 127 -8.45 -8.70 1.56
CA GLN A 127 -7.53 -8.94 0.44
C GLN A 127 -6.09 -8.49 0.70
N PHE A 128 -5.81 -7.89 1.85
CA PHE A 128 -4.50 -7.30 2.15
C PHE A 128 -3.68 -8.15 3.11
N LYS A 129 -2.36 -8.15 2.96
CA LYS A 129 -1.42 -8.72 3.92
C LYS A 129 -1.08 -7.69 4.99
N ILE A 130 -1.18 -8.09 6.25
CA ILE A 130 -0.86 -7.23 7.40
C ILE A 130 0.65 -6.94 7.39
N GLY A 131 1.03 -5.66 7.48
CA GLY A 131 2.43 -5.23 7.51
C GLY A 131 3.12 -5.04 6.15
N ALA A 132 2.42 -5.21 5.01
CA ALA A 132 3.01 -5.07 3.68
C ALA A 132 3.41 -3.63 3.31
N VAL A 133 2.76 -2.61 3.89
CA VAL A 133 2.89 -1.20 3.46
C VAL A 133 4.16 -0.52 3.99
N ASN A 134 4.76 -1.05 5.07
CA ASN A 134 5.89 -0.42 5.76
C ASN A 134 7.25 -0.64 5.09
N SER A 135 7.36 -1.51 4.09
CA SER A 135 8.65 -1.76 3.42
C SER A 135 9.09 -0.64 2.46
N ALA A 136 8.16 0.22 2.00
CA ALA A 136 8.46 1.25 1.01
C ALA A 136 8.76 2.64 1.61
N VAL A 137 8.11 3.02 2.70
CA VAL A 137 8.23 4.39 3.28
C VAL A 137 9.48 4.56 4.13
N GLN A 138 10.01 3.48 4.75
CA GLN A 138 11.14 3.59 5.66
C GLN A 138 12.51 3.81 4.96
N LEU A 139 12.58 3.58 3.64
CA LEU A 139 13.82 3.74 2.87
C LEU A 139 13.96 5.11 2.19
N GLY A 140 12.89 5.90 2.10
CA GLY A 140 12.92 7.19 1.38
C GLY A 140 13.35 8.40 2.23
N GLY A 141 13.14 8.36 3.55
CA GLY A 141 13.17 9.56 4.38
C GLY A 141 14.48 9.86 5.13
N SER A 142 15.37 8.89 5.33
CA SER A 142 16.40 9.03 6.37
C SER A 142 17.82 9.30 5.85
N LEU A 143 18.20 8.79 4.67
CA LEU A 143 19.59 8.90 4.19
C LEU A 143 19.85 10.14 3.31
N LEU A 144 18.89 10.54 2.47
CA LEU A 144 19.10 11.67 1.55
C LEU A 144 18.98 13.02 2.26
N GLY A 145 18.09 13.15 3.25
CA GLY A 145 17.88 14.41 3.98
C GLY A 145 19.09 14.80 4.84
N ILE A 146 19.68 13.84 5.54
CA ILE A 146 20.84 14.11 6.41
C ILE A 146 22.11 14.37 5.58
N GLY A 147 22.29 13.68 4.46
CA GLY A 147 23.42 13.90 3.55
C GLY A 147 23.43 15.30 2.93
N LEU A 148 22.26 15.82 2.53
CA LEU A 148 22.14 17.17 1.95
C LEU A 148 22.48 18.28 2.96
N ILE A 149 22.03 18.13 4.21
CA ILE A 149 22.28 19.13 5.26
C ILE A 149 23.76 19.15 5.66
N MET A 150 24.39 17.98 5.80
CA MET A 150 25.83 17.89 6.11
C MET A 150 26.70 18.39 4.95
N GLY A 151 26.28 18.14 3.70
CA GLY A 151 26.93 18.69 2.52
C GLY A 151 26.89 20.23 2.47
N LEU A 152 25.74 20.84 2.75
CA LEU A 152 25.59 22.30 2.73
C LEU A 152 26.39 23.01 3.84
N VAL A 153 26.48 22.41 5.03
CA VAL A 153 27.27 22.96 6.15
C VAL A 153 28.77 22.84 5.87
N SER A 154 29.22 21.72 5.29
CA SER A 154 30.64 21.50 4.98
C SER A 154 31.14 22.34 3.80
N LEU A 155 30.26 22.73 2.86
CA LEU A 155 30.58 23.67 1.78
C LEU A 155 30.50 25.16 2.18
N GLY A 156 30.18 25.48 3.44
CA GLY A 156 30.14 26.88 3.91
C GLY A 156 29.08 27.75 3.20
N LEU A 157 28.06 27.13 2.60
CA LEU A 157 27.00 27.83 1.86
C LEU A 157 25.87 28.35 2.79
N LEU A 158 25.97 28.06 4.09
CA LEU A 158 25.12 28.55 5.17
C LEU A 158 25.95 29.45 6.11
N VAL A 159 26.46 30.55 5.56
CA VAL A 159 26.86 31.76 6.31
C VAL A 159 26.28 32.96 5.58
#